data_AF-A0A9E2CR43-F1
#
_entry.id   AF-A0A9E2CR43-F1
#
_cell.length_a   1.000
_cell.length_b   1.000
_cell.length_c   1.000
_cell.angle_alpha   90.00
_cell.angle_beta   90.00
_cell.angle_gamma   90.00
#
_symmetry.space_group_name_H-M   'P 1'
#
loop_
_entity.id
_entity.type
_entity.pdbx_description
1 polymer ?
#
loop_
_entity_poly.entity_id
_entity_poly.type
_entity_poly.pdbx_seq_one_letter_code
_entity_poly.pdbx_strand_id
1 'polypeptide(L)'
;MKTVIVRLLDLALIACLVVGSHDAKTFAFWIVSMMVILLWVGVFAIDATAATKIKGRGFVKKTIRLTINAAYTGALIYAGFPVLAALYVISIVALRAICEKKIEEAKGVAA
;
A
#
# COMPACT_ATOMS: atom_id res chain seq x y z
N MET A 1 3.97 -17.98 7.10
CA MET A 1 4.03 -18.22 5.65
C MET A 1 3.33 -17.15 4.81
N LYS A 2 2.02 -16.91 4.94
CA LYS A 2 1.27 -15.96 4.08
C LYS A 2 1.90 -14.55 3.97
N THR A 3 2.33 -13.97 5.10
CA THR A 3 2.97 -12.65 5.11
C THR A 3 4.34 -12.64 4.42
N VAL A 4 5.09 -13.74 4.45
CA VAL A 4 6.42 -13.82 3.83
C VAL A 4 6.31 -13.86 2.32
N ILE A 5 5.36 -14.65 1.80
CA ILE A 5 5.08 -14.74 0.36
C ILE A 5 4.67 -13.37 -0.21
N VAL A 6 3.78 -12.66 0.47
CA VAL A 6 3.36 -11.30 0.05
C VAL A 6 4.55 -10.34 0.01
N ARG A 7 5.48 -10.44 0.98
CA ARG A 7 6.69 -9.60 1.00
C ARG A 7 7.71 -9.95 -0.07
N LEU A 8 7.83 -11.23 -0.41
CA LEU A 8 8.67 -11.68 -1.52
C LEU A 8 8.09 -11.19 -2.87
N LEU A 9 6.77 -11.19 -3.02
CA LEU A 9 6.10 -10.63 -4.20
C LEU A 9 6.31 -9.11 -4.28
N ASP A 10 6.19 -8.37 -3.17
CA ASP A 10 6.50 -6.93 -3.13
C ASP A 10 7.93 -6.67 -3.61
N LEU A 11 8.91 -7.44 -3.11
CA LEU A 11 10.32 -7.32 -3.48
C LEU A 11 10.57 -7.68 -4.96
N ALA A 12 9.92 -8.73 -5.46
CA ALA A 12 10.01 -9.14 -6.85
C ALA A 12 9.45 -8.06 -7.79
N LEU A 13 8.35 -7.40 -7.41
CA LEU A 13 7.77 -6.32 -8.22
C LEU A 13 8.67 -5.07 -8.20
N ILE A 14 9.25 -4.73 -7.04
CA ILE A 14 10.26 -3.67 -6.94
C ILE A 14 11.47 -3.99 -7.83
N ALA A 15 11.96 -5.23 -7.79
CA ALA A 15 13.09 -5.66 -8.62
C ALA A 15 12.75 -5.57 -10.13
N CYS A 16 11.53 -5.92 -10.53
CA CYS A 16 11.06 -5.74 -11.91
C CYS A 16 11.03 -4.26 -12.33
N LEU A 17 10.62 -3.36 -11.44
CA LEU A 17 10.60 -1.91 -11.73
C LEU A 17 12.01 -1.32 -11.86
N VAL A 18 12.96 -1.77 -11.04
CA VAL A 18 14.31 -1.21 -11.01
C VAL A 18 15.22 -1.84 -12.07
N VAL A 19 15.25 -3.18 -12.16
CA VAL A 19 16.24 -3.94 -12.95
C VAL A 19 15.60 -4.60 -14.18
N GLY A 20 14.27 -4.64 -14.28
CA GLY A 20 13.57 -5.31 -15.37
C GLY A 20 13.72 -4.64 -16.74
N SER A 21 13.49 -5.44 -17.79
CA SER A 21 13.36 -4.95 -19.17
C SER A 21 12.13 -4.05 -19.32
N HIS A 22 12.01 -3.37 -20.47
CA HIS A 22 10.86 -2.50 -20.76
C HIS A 22 9.51 -3.21 -20.59
N ASP A 23 9.41 -4.47 -21.02
CA ASP A 23 8.20 -5.28 -20.87
C ASP A 23 7.92 -5.62 -19.40
N ALA A 24 8.95 -5.93 -18.61
CA ALA A 24 8.82 -6.19 -17.18
C ALA A 24 8.36 -4.94 -16.41
N LYS A 25 8.85 -3.75 -16.80
CA LYS A 25 8.41 -2.47 -16.22
C LYS A 25 6.95 -2.17 -16.57
N THR A 26 6.54 -2.45 -17.80
CA THR A 26 5.14 -2.29 -18.25
C THR A 26 4.21 -3.25 -17.51
N PHE A 27 4.62 -4.52 -17.35
CA PHE A 27 3.89 -5.49 -16.54
C PHE A 27 3.74 -5.01 -15.08
N ALA A 28 4.84 -4.59 -14.46
CA ALA A 28 4.80 -4.07 -13.09
C ALA A 28 3.89 -2.84 -12.99
N PHE A 29 3.90 -1.92 -13.96
CA PHE A 29 2.98 -0.80 -14.02
C PHE A 29 1.51 -1.23 -13.96
N TRP A 30 1.11 -2.23 -14.76
CA TRP A 30 -0.27 -2.75 -14.75
C TRP A 30 -0.65 -3.35 -13.40
N ILE A 31 0.24 -4.15 -12.81
CA ILE A 31 0.01 -4.75 -11.48
C ILE A 31 -0.17 -3.67 -10.42
N VAL A 32 0.70 -2.66 -10.40
CA VAL A 32 0.61 -1.55 -9.42
C VAL A 32 -0.64 -0.72 -9.65
N SER A 33 -1.03 -0.48 -10.90
CA SER A 33 -2.28 0.22 -11.22
C SER A 33 -3.50 -0.53 -10.67
N MET A 34 -3.56 -1.85 -10.83
CA MET A 34 -4.62 -2.66 -10.22
C MET A 34 -4.57 -2.62 -8.69
N MET A 35 -3.38 -2.65 -8.08
CA MET A 35 -3.24 -2.51 -6.62
C MET A 35 -3.78 -1.18 -6.11
N VAL A 36 -3.54 -0.08 -6.83
CA VAL A 36 -4.08 1.25 -6.49
C VAL A 36 -5.61 1.26 -6.58
N ILE A 37 -6.19 0.69 -7.63
CA ILE A 37 -7.65 0.57 -7.76
C ILE A 37 -8.23 -0.25 -6.60
N LEU A 38 -7.63 -1.39 -6.28
CA LEU A 38 -8.06 -2.24 -5.16
C LEU A 38 -7.91 -1.53 -3.80
N LEU A 39 -6.87 -0.71 -3.62
CA LEU A 39 -6.71 0.13 -2.43
C LEU A 39 -7.88 1.11 -2.29
N TRP A 40 -8.30 1.76 -3.38
CA TRP A 40 -9.46 2.66 -3.38
C TRP A 40 -10.78 1.94 -3.10
N VAL A 41 -11.00 0.76 -3.70
CA VAL A 41 -12.17 -0.07 -3.37
C VAL A 41 -12.14 -0.44 -1.88
N GLY A 42 -10.98 -0.83 -1.36
CA GLY A 42 -10.79 -1.13 0.06
C GLY A 42 -11.04 0.07 0.97
N VAL A 43 -10.71 1.29 0.52
CA VAL A 43 -11.02 2.53 1.24
C VAL A 43 -12.53 2.72 1.43
N PHE A 44 -13.34 2.45 0.40
CA PHE A 44 -14.80 2.58 0.49
C PHE A 44 -15.46 1.42 1.24
N ALA A 45 -14.85 0.24 1.25
CA ALA A 45 -15.40 -0.96 1.87
C ALA A 45 -14.94 -1.21 3.33
N ILE A 46 -14.13 -0.32 3.92
CA ILE A 46 -13.53 -0.56 5.22
C ILE A 46 -14.51 -0.36 6.39
N ASP A 47 -14.65 -1.39 7.23
CA ASP A 47 -15.37 -1.33 8.50
C ASP A 47 -14.43 -1.02 9.69
N ALA A 48 -15.01 -0.71 10.86
CA ALA A 48 -14.24 -0.36 12.06
C ALA A 48 -13.36 -1.53 12.59
N THR A 49 -13.77 -2.77 12.35
CA THR A 49 -13.07 -3.99 12.78
C THR A 49 -11.81 -4.24 11.92
N ALA A 50 -11.92 -4.01 10.62
CA ALA A 50 -10.84 -4.03 9.66
C ALA A 50 -9.88 -2.87 9.91
N ALA A 51 -10.39 -1.67 10.20
CA ALA A 51 -9.58 -0.50 10.54
C ALA A 51 -8.73 -0.74 11.79
N THR A 52 -9.32 -1.27 12.88
CA THR A 52 -8.58 -1.64 14.10
C THR A 52 -7.53 -2.72 13.86
N LYS A 53 -7.83 -3.73 13.02
CA LYS A 53 -6.85 -4.76 12.61
C LYS A 53 -5.70 -4.21 11.77
N ILE A 54 -5.95 -3.16 10.98
CA ILE A 54 -4.94 -2.47 10.16
C ILE A 54 -4.07 -1.56 11.04
N LYS A 55 -4.65 -0.85 12.02
CA LYS A 55 -3.93 0.07 12.93
C LYS A 55 -3.19 -0.66 14.05
N GLY A 56 -3.74 -1.76 14.58
CA GLY A 56 -3.17 -2.54 15.71
C GLY A 56 -1.85 -3.27 15.42
N ARG A 57 -1.18 -2.98 14.30
CA ARG A 57 0.13 -3.57 13.98
C ARG A 57 1.23 -2.84 14.76
N GLY A 58 1.95 -3.60 15.60
CA GLY A 58 3.05 -3.09 16.44
C GLY A 58 4.16 -2.34 15.68
N PHE A 59 4.96 -1.57 16.42
CA PHE A 59 5.95 -0.61 15.91
C PHE A 59 6.86 -1.18 14.81
N VAL A 60 7.41 -2.38 14.99
CA VAL A 60 8.27 -3.06 13.99
C VAL A 60 7.57 -3.23 12.64
N LYS A 61 6.28 -3.63 12.65
CA LYS A 61 5.49 -3.79 11.42
C LYS A 61 5.17 -2.45 10.75
N LYS A 62 5.08 -1.37 11.54
CA LYS A 62 4.86 -0.01 11.05
C LYS A 62 6.09 0.49 10.29
N THR A 63 7.29 0.30 10.85
CA THR A 63 8.55 0.72 10.23
C THR A 63 8.83 -0.07 8.95
N ILE A 64 8.70 -1.40 8.97
CA ILE A 64 8.87 -2.24 7.77
C ILE A 64 7.91 -1.82 6.65
N ARG A 65 6.65 -1.50 6.99
CA ARG A 65 5.68 -1.03 6.00
C ARG A 65 6.07 0.33 5.42
N LEU A 66 6.62 1.23 6.23
CA LEU A 66 7.10 2.53 5.77
C LEU A 66 8.26 2.38 4.78
N THR A 67 9.26 1.56 5.12
CA THR A 67 10.42 1.29 4.27
C THR A 67 10.01 0.69 2.92
N ILE A 68 9.10 -0.29 2.93
CA ILE A 68 8.61 -0.90 1.69
C ILE A 68 7.84 0.11 0.84
N ASN A 69 7.00 0.95 1.45
CA ASN A 69 6.28 2.00 0.71
C ASN A 69 7.24 3.02 0.08
N ALA A 70 8.29 3.41 0.81
CA ALA A 70 9.32 4.31 0.29
C ALA A 70 10.08 3.66 -0.88
N ALA A 71 10.47 2.39 -0.73
CA ALA A 71 11.14 1.64 -1.79
C ALA A 71 10.25 1.50 -3.04
N TYR A 72 8.96 1.23 -2.87
CA TYR A 72 7.98 1.15 -3.95
C TYR A 72 7.82 2.46 -4.71
N THR A 73 7.70 3.56 -3.96
CA THR A 73 7.55 4.90 -4.52
C THR A 73 8.80 5.29 -5.29
N GLY A 74 10.00 5.03 -4.73
CA GLY A 74 11.27 5.26 -5.40
C GLY A 74 11.42 4.41 -6.67
N ALA A 75 11.05 3.14 -6.62
CA ALA A 75 11.10 2.24 -7.77
C ALA A 75 10.18 2.68 -8.91
N LEU A 76 8.98 3.17 -8.61
CA LEU A 76 8.04 3.71 -9.61
C LEU A 76 8.58 4.98 -10.27
N ILE A 77 9.16 5.89 -9.48
CA ILE A 77 9.78 7.11 -10.01
C ILE A 77 10.96 6.75 -10.91
N TYR A 78 11.84 5.85 -10.45
CA TYR A 78 12.99 5.38 -11.23
C TYR A 78 12.59 4.68 -12.53
N ALA A 79 11.48 3.93 -12.52
CA ALA A 79 10.94 3.28 -13.70
C ALA A 79 10.27 4.24 -14.70
N GLY A 80 10.13 5.53 -14.37
CA GLY A 80 9.51 6.55 -15.24
C GLY A 80 8.01 6.73 -15.03
N PHE A 81 7.45 6.27 -13.91
CA PHE A 81 6.01 6.34 -13.60
C PHE A 81 5.69 7.25 -12.39
N PRO A 82 6.04 8.56 -12.42
CA PRO A 82 5.88 9.46 -11.28
C PRO A 82 4.41 9.69 -10.88
N VAL A 83 3.49 9.70 -11.85
CA VAL A 83 2.04 9.87 -11.59
C VAL A 83 1.50 8.68 -10.80
N LEU A 84 1.90 7.45 -11.17
CA LEU A 84 1.47 6.25 -10.46
C LEU A 84 2.05 6.18 -9.04
N ALA A 85 3.29 6.65 -8.85
CA ALA A 85 3.91 6.78 -7.54
C ALA A 85 3.11 7.74 -6.64
N ALA A 86 2.71 8.90 -7.16
CA ALA A 86 1.89 9.85 -6.42
C ALA A 86 0.53 9.27 -6.04
N LEU A 87 -0.17 8.62 -6.98
CA LEU A 87 -1.45 7.96 -6.73
C LEU A 87 -1.34 6.87 -5.65
N TYR A 88 -0.26 6.07 -5.69
CA TYR A 88 -0.01 5.06 -4.68
C TYR A 88 0.17 5.65 -3.28
N VAL A 89 0.96 6.72 -3.15
CA VAL A 89 1.18 7.43 -1.88
C VAL A 89 -0.12 8.05 -1.36
N ILE A 90 -0.87 8.75 -2.22
CA ILE A 90 -2.16 9.36 -1.88
C ILE A 90 -3.13 8.28 -1.36
N SER A 91 -3.21 7.14 -2.05
CA SER A 91 -4.09 6.03 -1.66
C SER A 91 -3.74 5.48 -0.27
N ILE A 92 -2.45 5.35 0.05
CA ILE A 92 -2.00 4.91 1.37
C ILE A 92 -2.35 5.92 2.46
N VAL A 93 -2.16 7.21 2.19
CA VAL A 93 -2.48 8.28 3.15
C VAL A 93 -3.99 8.35 3.38
N ALA A 94 -4.79 8.31 2.31
CA ALA A 94 -6.25 8.29 2.38
C ALA A 94 -6.76 7.09 3.20
N LEU A 95 -6.22 5.88 2.94
CA LEU A 95 -6.56 4.69 3.71
C LEU A 95 -6.23 4.86 5.20
N ARG A 96 -5.10 5.48 5.55
CA ARG A 96 -4.74 5.75 6.95
C ARG A 96 -5.72 6.73 7.60
N ALA A 97 -5.99 7.85 6.97
CA ALA A 97 -6.90 8.87 7.49
C ALA A 97 -8.31 8.28 7.72
N ILE A 98 -8.79 7.46 6.79
CA ILE A 98 -10.11 6.81 6.90
C ILE A 98 -10.10 5.73 7.98
N CYS A 99 -9.03 4.93 8.10
CA CYS A 99 -8.89 4.01 9.23
C CYS A 99 -8.93 4.75 10.57
N GLU A 100 -8.25 5.90 10.68
CA GLU A 100 -8.23 6.70 11.91
C GLU A 100 -9.61 7.26 12.23
N LYS A 101 -10.27 7.89 11.26
CA LYS A 101 -11.64 8.39 11.39
C LYS A 101 -12.62 7.28 11.80
N LYS A 102 -12.56 6.11 11.17
CA LYS A 102 -13.43 4.96 11.50
C LYS A 102 -13.19 4.41 12.90
N ILE A 103 -11.95 4.44 13.38
CA ILE A 103 -11.62 4.02 14.75
C ILE A 103 -12.09 5.05 15.77
N GLU A 104 -12.02 6.34 15.46
CA GLU A 104 -12.56 7.42 16.30
C GLU A 104 -14.09 7.37 16.38
N GLU A 105 -14.78 7.21 15.25
CA GLU A 105 -16.23 6.97 15.19
C GLU A 105 -16.63 5.78 16.08
N ALA A 106 -15.92 4.66 15.98
CA ALA A 106 -16.21 3.47 16.79
C ALA A 106 -15.94 3.67 18.30
N LYS A 107 -15.04 4.57 18.68
CA LYS A 107 -14.77 4.92 20.08
C LYS A 107 -15.78 5.94 20.63
N GLY A 108 -16.25 6.86 19.80
CA GLY A 108 -17.24 7.88 20.17
C GLY A 108 -18.66 7.34 20.34
N VAL A 109 -18.99 6.19 19.73
CA VAL A 109 -20.26 5.47 19.95
C VAL A 109 -20.26 4.67 21.26
N ALA A 110 -19.10 4.49 21.90
CA ALA A 110 -18.94 3.74 23.14
C ALA A 110 -18.88 4.61 24.41
N ALA A 111 -19.14 5.91 24.30
CA ALA A 111 -19.26 6.87 25.40
C ALA A 111 -20.68 7.41 25.48
#